data_AF-A0A2N5JMU9-F1
#
_entry.id   AF-A0A2N5JMU9-F1
#
_cell.length_a   1.000
_cell.length_b   1.000
_cell.length_c   1.000
_cell.angle_alpha   90.00
_cell.angle_beta   90.00
_cell.angle_gamma   90.00
#
_symmetry.space_group_name_H-M   'P 1'
#
loop_
_entity.id
_entity.type
_entity.pdbx_description
1 polymer ?
#
loop_
_entity_poly.entity_id
_entity_poly.type
_entity_poly.pdbx_seq_one_letter_code
_entity_poly.pdbx_strand_id
1 'polypeptide(L)'
;MISPKILALGIATALALPGFSQIIPDNTTNTVVSATTIGGGTVSGANLFHSFSYLNVPETGLELTPGNISGTKINNIFIRVTGTSPTYIQGKINTKSAFPNANLYLINARGIVFQPQGQLAVGGSFWGLTTTTLQFQEQSRLEVFPSASAVFPADEVTNLEFALDRPAPIFNQGELVVNPGKNLVLVGGAVFSDGALRAPNGNVVVSAPIGGSRVEVRSRETSLGLTTITGVLEPSKMGVLETENPDVLRPALPESAPEAKTIVARSDGKITLVPENLGLVDQVLPDGRVSTTGGFTLLPGDVALKTIEAGNLQVEAPSDIVLLVPQISATGGISLNAGSTITFRDSLEFASNLRANSNLVLRGDGRIDFLAVNFPESTIRAGGNLVFISRRDIWADSLFAVGGRVVVESSPSEEVDLFAANQNLPKLLQPSPRLVR
;
A
#
# COMPACT_ATOMS: atom_id res chain seq x y z
N MET A 1 6.96 -15.55 -73.21
CA MET A 1 6.16 -14.31 -73.06
C MET A 1 5.59 -14.32 -71.65
N ILE A 2 6.10 -13.43 -70.80
CA ILE A 2 5.82 -13.39 -69.35
C ILE A 2 4.57 -12.52 -69.14
N SER A 3 3.54 -13.04 -68.47
CA SER A 3 2.34 -12.26 -68.10
C SER A 3 2.63 -11.38 -66.88
N PRO A 4 2.15 -10.12 -66.83
CA PRO A 4 2.29 -9.30 -65.65
C PRO A 4 1.23 -9.71 -64.60
N LYS A 5 1.68 -10.08 -63.39
CA LYS A 5 0.80 -10.20 -62.23
C LYS A 5 0.52 -8.78 -61.70
N ILE A 6 -0.74 -8.36 -61.74
CA ILE A 6 -1.23 -7.15 -61.09
C ILE A 6 -1.22 -7.38 -59.58
N LEU A 7 -0.43 -6.59 -58.84
CA LEU A 7 -0.43 -6.56 -57.38
C LEU A 7 -1.55 -5.62 -56.93
N ALA A 8 -2.69 -6.16 -56.49
CA ALA A 8 -3.74 -5.38 -55.86
C ALA A 8 -3.32 -5.09 -54.41
N LEU A 9 -3.01 -3.83 -54.12
CA LEU A 9 -2.72 -3.35 -52.76
C LEU A 9 -4.05 -3.18 -52.02
N GLY A 10 -4.44 -4.17 -51.21
CA GLY A 10 -5.59 -4.09 -50.34
C GLY A 10 -5.30 -3.14 -49.17
N ILE A 11 -5.96 -1.98 -49.14
CA ILE A 11 -6.02 -1.12 -47.96
C ILE A 11 -6.96 -1.80 -46.96
N ALA A 12 -6.41 -2.42 -45.91
CA ALA A 12 -7.19 -2.88 -44.77
C ALA A 12 -7.54 -1.67 -43.90
N THR A 13 -8.74 -1.12 -44.04
CA THR A 13 -9.33 -0.22 -43.04
C THR A 13 -9.58 -1.02 -41.76
N ALA A 14 -8.77 -0.80 -40.73
CA ALA A 14 -9.03 -1.30 -39.39
C ALA A 14 -10.32 -0.65 -38.86
N LEU A 15 -11.39 -1.43 -38.77
CA LEU A 15 -12.59 -1.06 -38.02
C LEU A 15 -12.21 -1.11 -36.54
N ALA A 16 -12.09 0.05 -35.89
CA ALA A 16 -11.99 0.12 -34.44
C ALA A 16 -13.28 -0.45 -33.84
N LEU A 17 -13.19 -1.59 -33.15
CA LEU A 17 -14.28 -2.07 -32.32
C LEU A 17 -14.51 -1.03 -31.20
N PRO A 18 -15.77 -0.73 -30.82
CA PRO A 18 -16.02 0.16 -29.70
C PRO A 18 -15.37 -0.43 -28.44
N GLY A 19 -14.39 0.28 -27.88
CA GLY A 19 -13.79 -0.10 -26.60
C GLY A 19 -14.83 -0.03 -25.49
N PHE A 20 -14.83 -1.00 -24.58
CA PHE A 20 -15.65 -0.95 -23.37
C PHE A 20 -15.35 0.35 -22.60
N SER A 21 -16.39 1.05 -22.13
CA SER A 21 -16.21 2.28 -21.36
C SER A 21 -15.45 2.00 -20.07
N GLN A 22 -14.32 2.65 -19.86
CA GLN A 22 -13.48 2.48 -18.68
C GLN A 22 -14.03 3.19 -17.43
N ILE A 23 -15.06 4.02 -17.61
CA ILE A 23 -15.65 4.84 -16.55
C ILE A 23 -17.17 4.80 -16.72
N ILE A 24 -17.87 4.27 -15.71
CA ILE A 24 -19.33 4.08 -15.72
C ILE A 24 -19.89 4.57 -14.39
N PRO A 25 -20.66 5.68 -14.35
CA PRO A 25 -21.36 6.13 -13.15
C PRO A 25 -22.33 5.06 -12.64
N ASP A 26 -22.53 4.98 -11.32
CA ASP A 26 -23.59 4.14 -10.74
C ASP A 26 -24.94 4.86 -10.60
N ASN A 27 -25.01 6.11 -11.05
CA ASN A 27 -26.18 6.99 -10.98
C ASN A 27 -26.68 7.33 -9.56
N THR A 28 -25.88 7.08 -8.52
CA THR A 28 -26.19 7.53 -7.15
C THR A 28 -25.77 8.98 -6.88
N THR A 29 -24.96 9.56 -7.77
CA THR A 29 -24.51 10.96 -7.71
C THR A 29 -24.79 11.66 -9.03
N ASN A 30 -24.78 13.00 -9.05
CA ASN A 30 -24.94 13.79 -10.28
C ASN A 30 -23.67 13.82 -11.15
N THR A 31 -22.92 12.72 -11.19
CA THR A 31 -21.64 12.61 -11.90
C THR A 31 -21.86 12.60 -13.41
N VAL A 32 -21.09 13.41 -14.12
CA VAL A 32 -21.09 13.48 -15.58
C VAL A 32 -19.75 12.98 -16.09
N VAL A 33 -19.77 12.04 -17.03
CA VAL A 33 -18.57 11.43 -17.63
C VAL A 33 -18.55 11.76 -19.12
N SER A 34 -17.40 12.24 -19.59
CA SER A 34 -17.12 12.47 -21.01
C SER A 34 -15.72 11.97 -21.32
N ALA A 35 -15.62 10.77 -21.90
CA ALA A 35 -14.36 10.05 -22.09
C ALA A 35 -13.58 9.94 -20.77
N THR A 36 -12.40 10.56 -20.67
CA THR A 36 -11.54 10.57 -19.48
C THR A 36 -11.74 11.79 -18.57
N THR A 37 -12.79 12.56 -18.81
CA THR A 37 -13.15 13.73 -18.00
C THR A 37 -14.35 13.42 -17.12
N ILE A 38 -14.23 13.72 -15.82
CA ILE A 38 -15.32 13.67 -14.84
C ILE A 38 -15.69 15.11 -14.46
N GLY A 39 -16.98 15.39 -14.40
CA GLY A 39 -17.52 16.67 -13.92
C GLY A 39 -18.84 16.47 -13.17
N GLY A 40 -19.49 17.57 -12.79
CA GLY A 40 -20.70 17.53 -11.98
C GLY A 40 -20.42 16.94 -10.60
N GLY A 41 -21.21 15.95 -10.18
CA GLY A 41 -21.12 15.30 -8.87
C GLY A 41 -22.12 15.88 -7.86
N THR A 42 -22.21 15.22 -6.71
CA THR A 42 -23.10 15.63 -5.62
C THR A 42 -22.29 16.40 -4.57
N VAL A 43 -22.63 17.67 -4.35
CA VAL A 43 -21.98 18.51 -3.32
C VAL A 43 -22.81 18.46 -2.04
N SER A 44 -22.13 18.20 -0.91
CA SER A 44 -22.71 18.27 0.44
C SER A 44 -21.71 19.01 1.33
N GLY A 45 -22.04 20.23 1.76
CA GLY A 45 -21.08 21.11 2.43
C GLY A 45 -19.84 21.38 1.58
N ALA A 46 -18.65 21.04 2.09
CA ALA A 46 -17.37 21.16 1.38
C ALA A 46 -16.89 19.82 0.77
N ASN A 47 -17.75 18.81 0.75
CA ASN A 47 -17.49 17.49 0.18
C ASN A 47 -18.13 17.38 -1.22
N LEU A 48 -17.38 16.86 -2.19
CA LEU A 48 -17.84 16.54 -3.53
C LEU A 48 -17.79 15.03 -3.74
N PHE A 49 -18.93 14.42 -4.07
CA PHE A 49 -19.05 12.98 -4.27
C PHE A 49 -19.24 12.63 -5.75
N HIS A 50 -18.43 11.68 -6.20
CA HIS A 50 -18.56 10.96 -7.45
C HIS A 50 -18.66 9.46 -7.18
N SER A 51 -19.54 8.77 -7.90
CA SER A 51 -19.81 7.35 -7.66
C SER A 51 -19.96 6.58 -8.97
N PHE A 52 -19.30 5.42 -9.04
CA PHE A 52 -19.10 4.64 -10.26
C PHE A 52 -19.41 3.17 -10.00
N SER A 53 -20.08 2.51 -10.93
CA SER A 53 -20.18 1.05 -10.95
C SER A 53 -18.92 0.42 -11.53
N TYR A 54 -18.18 1.15 -12.35
CA TYR A 54 -16.89 0.75 -12.88
C TYR A 54 -15.99 1.96 -13.10
N LEU A 55 -14.75 1.89 -12.63
CA LEU A 55 -13.77 2.97 -12.79
C LEU A 55 -12.38 2.37 -12.95
N ASN A 56 -11.80 2.60 -14.12
CA ASN A 56 -10.38 2.50 -14.40
C ASN A 56 -9.87 3.83 -14.95
N VAL A 57 -8.61 4.14 -14.67
CA VAL A 57 -7.91 5.30 -15.23
C VAL A 57 -7.03 4.79 -16.37
N PRO A 58 -7.28 5.19 -17.63
CA PRO A 58 -6.42 4.82 -18.76
C PRO A 58 -5.04 5.46 -18.65
N GLU A 59 -4.10 5.02 -19.49
CA GLU A 59 -2.77 5.64 -19.65
C GLU A 59 -2.86 7.14 -19.97
N THR A 60 -3.89 7.56 -20.72
CA THR A 60 -4.14 8.97 -21.04
C THR A 60 -4.54 9.82 -19.81
N GLY A 61 -4.79 9.17 -18.68
CA GLY A 61 -5.14 9.79 -17.41
C GLY A 61 -6.64 10.06 -17.24
N LEU A 62 -6.98 10.64 -16.10
CA LEU A 62 -8.32 11.03 -15.68
C LEU A 62 -8.27 12.49 -15.20
N GLU A 63 -9.11 13.35 -15.75
CA GLU A 63 -9.21 14.76 -15.37
C GLU A 63 -10.56 15.02 -14.68
N LEU A 64 -10.53 15.61 -13.48
CA LEU A 64 -11.74 16.15 -12.86
C LEU A 64 -11.88 17.64 -13.20
N THR A 65 -13.10 18.03 -13.57
CA THR A 65 -13.45 19.40 -13.95
C THR A 65 -14.47 19.98 -12.98
N PRO A 66 -14.45 21.30 -12.74
CA PRO A 66 -15.32 21.92 -11.75
C PRO A 66 -16.79 22.00 -12.23
N GLY A 67 -17.03 22.03 -13.54
CA GLY A 67 -18.36 22.37 -14.06
C GLY A 67 -18.85 23.69 -13.46
N ASN A 68 -20.03 23.68 -12.83
CA ASN A 68 -20.59 24.83 -12.10
C ASN A 68 -20.19 24.90 -10.62
N ILE A 69 -19.32 23.99 -10.15
CA ILE A 69 -18.87 23.90 -8.75
C ILE A 69 -17.66 24.81 -8.56
N SER A 70 -17.63 25.58 -7.48
CA SER A 70 -16.46 26.38 -7.11
C SER A 70 -15.41 25.48 -6.47
N GLY A 71 -14.45 24.99 -7.26
CA GLY A 71 -13.48 23.99 -6.80
C GLY A 71 -12.55 24.45 -5.66
N THR A 72 -12.39 25.76 -5.45
CA THR A 72 -11.66 26.33 -4.30
C THR A 72 -12.41 26.22 -2.97
N LYS A 73 -13.73 25.98 -3.01
CA LYS A 73 -14.58 25.77 -1.83
C LYS A 73 -14.71 24.29 -1.44
N ILE A 74 -14.17 23.38 -2.25
CA ILE A 74 -14.20 21.94 -2.00
C ILE A 74 -12.96 21.57 -1.18
N ASN A 75 -13.20 20.94 -0.03
CA ASN A 75 -12.15 20.43 0.84
C ASN A 75 -11.85 18.96 0.55
N ASN A 76 -12.85 18.17 0.18
CA ASN A 76 -12.70 16.74 -0.07
C ASN A 76 -13.47 16.32 -1.33
N ILE A 77 -12.83 15.51 -2.17
CA ILE A 77 -13.43 14.81 -3.29
C ILE A 77 -13.45 13.33 -2.96
N PHE A 78 -14.62 12.71 -3.02
CA PHE A 78 -14.81 11.27 -2.83
C PHE A 78 -15.13 10.64 -4.17
N ILE A 79 -14.28 9.73 -4.61
CA ILE A 79 -14.50 8.84 -5.75
C ILE A 79 -14.78 7.46 -5.19
N ARG A 80 -16.05 7.05 -5.24
CA ARG A 80 -16.52 5.75 -4.76
C ARG A 80 -16.77 4.80 -5.93
N VAL A 81 -16.30 3.57 -5.83
CA VAL A 81 -16.59 2.49 -6.78
C VAL A 81 -17.42 1.41 -6.09
N THR A 82 -18.60 1.15 -6.64
CA THR A 82 -19.66 0.33 -6.02
C THR A 82 -19.82 -1.03 -6.70
N GLY A 83 -19.22 -1.21 -7.88
CA GLY A 83 -19.28 -2.47 -8.61
C GLY A 83 -18.35 -3.55 -8.06
N THR A 84 -18.18 -4.59 -8.87
CA THR A 84 -17.54 -5.84 -8.46
C THR A 84 -16.07 -5.96 -8.88
N SER A 85 -15.56 -5.00 -9.65
CA SER A 85 -14.17 -5.00 -10.16
C SER A 85 -13.25 -4.06 -9.37
N PRO A 86 -11.94 -4.35 -9.28
CA PRO A 86 -10.97 -3.41 -8.76
C PRO A 86 -10.80 -2.22 -9.70
N THR A 87 -10.16 -1.18 -9.18
CA THR A 87 -9.77 0.00 -9.96
C THR A 87 -8.32 -0.09 -10.39
N TYR A 88 -8.08 -0.14 -11.69
CA TYR A 88 -6.76 -0.08 -12.32
C TYR A 88 -6.42 1.35 -12.72
N ILE A 89 -5.25 1.82 -12.30
CA ILE A 89 -4.78 3.18 -12.53
C ILE A 89 -3.52 3.11 -13.38
N GLN A 90 -3.72 3.21 -14.71
CA GLN A 90 -2.67 3.19 -15.72
C GLN A 90 -2.04 4.56 -15.94
N GLY A 91 -2.77 5.64 -15.67
CA GLY A 91 -2.32 6.99 -15.91
C GLY A 91 -2.55 7.90 -14.71
N LYS A 92 -2.38 9.19 -14.95
CA LYS A 92 -2.47 10.23 -13.92
C LYS A 92 -3.92 10.53 -13.53
N ILE A 93 -4.23 10.55 -12.25
CA ILE A 93 -5.46 11.15 -11.72
C ILE A 93 -5.19 12.62 -11.42
N ASN A 94 -5.84 13.53 -12.13
CA ASN A 94 -5.67 14.96 -11.97
C ASN A 94 -6.95 15.62 -11.43
N THR A 95 -6.86 16.11 -10.19
CA THR A 95 -7.86 16.97 -9.54
C THR A 95 -7.33 18.36 -9.25
N LYS A 96 -6.00 18.52 -9.22
CA LYS A 96 -5.30 19.73 -8.76
C LYS A 96 -5.65 20.97 -9.59
N SER A 97 -5.88 20.82 -10.90
CA SER A 97 -6.22 21.94 -11.78
C SER A 97 -7.58 22.56 -11.40
N ALA A 98 -8.59 21.73 -11.22
CA ALA A 98 -9.95 22.15 -10.90
C ALA A 98 -10.18 22.42 -9.40
N PHE A 99 -9.49 21.68 -8.53
CA PHE A 99 -9.71 21.65 -7.09
C PHE A 99 -8.35 21.78 -6.35
N PRO A 100 -7.76 22.98 -6.34
CA PRO A 100 -6.35 23.18 -5.95
C PRO A 100 -6.03 22.88 -4.48
N ASN A 101 -7.03 22.83 -3.61
CA ASN A 101 -6.85 22.58 -2.18
C ASN A 101 -7.48 21.27 -1.69
N ALA A 102 -8.24 20.58 -2.54
CA ALA A 102 -9.07 19.46 -2.11
C ALA A 102 -8.25 18.18 -1.88
N ASN A 103 -8.56 17.46 -0.81
CA ASN A 103 -8.13 16.09 -0.61
C ASN A 103 -8.89 15.16 -1.59
N LEU A 104 -8.25 14.07 -2.00
CA LEU A 104 -8.88 13.04 -2.83
C LEU A 104 -8.98 11.72 -2.05
N TYR A 105 -10.20 11.22 -1.90
CA TYR A 105 -10.52 9.89 -1.38
C TYR A 105 -10.93 9.00 -2.55
N LEU A 106 -10.09 8.02 -2.90
CA LEU A 106 -10.43 6.96 -3.84
C LEU A 106 -10.81 5.70 -3.06
N ILE A 107 -12.05 5.24 -3.24
CA ILE A 107 -12.63 4.18 -2.43
C ILE A 107 -13.11 3.05 -3.35
N ASN A 108 -12.51 1.87 -3.21
CA ASN A 108 -13.00 0.65 -3.86
C ASN A 108 -12.72 -0.57 -2.96
N ALA A 109 -13.77 -1.14 -2.37
CA ALA A 109 -13.68 -2.32 -1.51
C ALA A 109 -13.21 -3.60 -2.25
N ARG A 110 -13.17 -3.57 -3.59
CA ARG A 110 -12.66 -4.65 -4.45
C ARG A 110 -11.16 -4.52 -4.76
N GLY A 111 -10.51 -3.45 -4.29
CA GLY A 111 -9.08 -3.25 -4.42
C GLY A 111 -8.71 -2.13 -5.39
N ILE A 112 -7.47 -1.67 -5.27
CA ILE A 112 -6.92 -0.57 -6.06
C ILE A 112 -5.53 -0.97 -6.55
N VAL A 113 -5.26 -0.79 -7.84
CA VAL A 113 -3.98 -1.15 -8.47
C VAL A 113 -3.44 0.07 -9.21
N PHE A 114 -2.37 0.67 -8.71
CA PHE A 114 -1.58 1.64 -9.45
C PHE A 114 -0.53 0.89 -10.27
N GLN A 115 -0.65 0.96 -11.59
CA GLN A 115 0.33 0.39 -12.51
C GLN A 115 1.56 1.31 -12.65
N PRO A 116 2.65 0.90 -13.32
CA PRO A 116 3.90 1.65 -13.35
C PRO A 116 3.80 3.11 -13.81
N GLN A 117 2.84 3.43 -14.68
CA GLN A 117 2.57 4.81 -15.16
C GLN A 117 1.49 5.55 -14.34
N GLY A 118 0.94 4.90 -13.31
CA GLY A 118 -0.04 5.47 -12.39
C GLY A 118 0.56 6.62 -11.59
N GLN A 119 -0.10 7.78 -11.62
CA GLN A 119 0.38 9.02 -11.01
C GLN A 119 -0.74 9.81 -10.34
N LEU A 120 -0.38 10.72 -9.45
CA LEU A 120 -1.29 11.62 -8.77
C LEU A 120 -0.95 13.09 -9.11
N ALA A 121 -1.98 13.87 -9.43
CA ALA A 121 -1.95 15.33 -9.44
C ALA A 121 -3.11 15.84 -8.58
N VAL A 122 -2.90 15.85 -7.27
CA VAL A 122 -3.90 16.23 -6.26
C VAL A 122 -3.51 17.55 -5.58
N GLY A 123 -4.49 18.39 -5.28
CA GLY A 123 -4.27 19.68 -4.60
C GLY A 123 -3.93 19.53 -3.12
N GLY A 124 -4.71 18.71 -2.41
CA GLY A 124 -4.56 18.34 -1.01
C GLY A 124 -3.87 16.99 -0.80
N SER A 125 -4.33 16.27 0.23
CA SER A 125 -3.87 14.93 0.60
C SER A 125 -4.57 13.85 -0.23
N PHE A 126 -3.95 12.68 -0.37
CA PHE A 126 -4.52 11.52 -1.04
C PHE A 126 -4.84 10.39 -0.06
N TRP A 127 -6.00 9.77 -0.23
CA TRP A 127 -6.49 8.63 0.54
C TRP A 127 -6.93 7.51 -0.43
N GLY A 128 -6.17 6.42 -0.51
CA GLY A 128 -6.56 5.21 -1.22
C GLY A 128 -7.12 4.18 -0.25
N LEU A 129 -8.39 3.79 -0.42
CA LEU A 129 -9.14 3.05 0.59
C LEU A 129 -9.87 1.84 0.00
N THR A 130 -9.77 0.68 0.66
CA THR A 130 -10.61 -0.51 0.35
C THR A 130 -11.63 -0.81 1.46
N THR A 131 -11.98 0.21 2.23
CA THR A 131 -13.00 0.15 3.29
C THR A 131 -14.39 -0.16 2.69
N THR A 132 -15.29 -0.70 3.51
CA THR A 132 -16.70 -0.86 3.14
C THR A 132 -17.55 0.34 3.54
N THR A 133 -17.13 1.12 4.53
CA THR A 133 -17.94 2.20 5.10
C THR A 133 -17.05 3.30 5.65
N LEU A 134 -17.36 4.55 5.29
CA LEU A 134 -16.77 5.73 5.92
C LEU A 134 -17.78 6.30 6.90
N GLN A 135 -17.39 6.42 8.17
CA GLN A 135 -18.16 7.12 9.19
C GLN A 135 -17.71 8.56 9.33
N PHE A 136 -18.67 9.41 9.65
CA PHE A 136 -18.49 10.86 9.80
C PHE A 136 -18.92 11.31 11.21
N GLN A 137 -18.51 12.51 11.63
CA GLN A 137 -18.66 13.03 13.01
C GLN A 137 -20.09 12.94 13.57
N GLU A 138 -21.13 13.20 12.77
CA GLU A 138 -22.53 13.13 13.19
C GLU A 138 -23.14 11.72 13.06
N GLN A 139 -22.31 10.67 13.11
CA GLN A 139 -22.70 9.26 12.91
C GLN A 139 -23.31 8.94 11.55
N SER A 140 -23.27 9.88 10.61
CA SER A 140 -23.62 9.65 9.22
C SER A 140 -22.58 8.76 8.54
N ARG A 141 -23.02 8.00 7.54
CA ARG A 141 -22.21 6.95 6.92
C ARG A 141 -22.29 7.05 5.40
N LEU A 142 -21.15 6.90 4.74
CA LEU A 142 -21.09 6.58 3.32
C LEU A 142 -20.76 5.10 3.17
N GLU A 143 -21.75 4.31 2.78
CA GLU A 143 -21.57 2.89 2.45
C GLU A 143 -20.96 2.74 1.05
N VAL A 144 -19.99 1.85 0.89
CA VAL A 144 -19.34 1.56 -0.41
C VAL A 144 -20.21 0.67 -1.29
N PHE A 145 -20.96 -0.26 -0.70
CA PHE A 145 -21.97 -1.04 -1.40
C PHE A 145 -23.35 -0.42 -1.11
N PRO A 146 -23.85 0.48 -1.99
CA PRO A 146 -25.03 1.25 -1.69
C PRO A 146 -26.29 0.38 -1.70
N SER A 147 -27.20 0.66 -0.77
CA SER A 147 -28.62 0.34 -0.93
C SER A 147 -29.31 1.42 -1.76
N ALA A 148 -30.61 1.27 -2.05
CA ALA A 148 -31.39 2.21 -2.87
C ALA A 148 -31.46 3.67 -2.33
N SER A 149 -30.85 3.99 -1.18
CA SER A 149 -30.83 5.32 -0.57
C SER A 149 -29.43 5.67 -0.03
N ALA A 150 -28.48 5.88 -0.93
CA ALA A 150 -27.13 6.32 -0.56
C ALA A 150 -27.16 7.71 0.13
N VAL A 151 -26.42 7.84 1.23
CA VAL A 151 -26.27 9.09 1.99
C VAL A 151 -24.91 9.71 1.68
N PHE A 152 -24.87 11.04 1.52
CA PHE A 152 -23.66 11.81 1.20
C PHE A 152 -23.41 12.90 2.27
N PRO A 153 -22.61 12.57 3.31
CA PRO A 153 -22.39 13.46 4.45
C PRO A 153 -21.62 14.76 4.13
N ALA A 154 -21.90 15.83 4.87
CA ALA A 154 -21.19 17.11 4.75
C ALA A 154 -19.97 17.21 5.69
N ASP A 155 -19.91 16.35 6.73
CA ASP A 155 -18.91 16.41 7.79
C ASP A 155 -17.56 15.78 7.39
N GLU A 156 -16.66 15.68 8.36
CA GLU A 156 -15.36 15.03 8.20
C GLU A 156 -15.42 13.53 8.52
N VAL A 157 -14.61 12.74 7.81
CA VAL A 157 -14.44 11.31 8.06
C VAL A 157 -13.76 11.10 9.41
N THR A 158 -14.35 10.28 10.27
CA THR A 158 -13.79 9.89 11.57
C THR A 158 -13.30 8.46 11.59
N ASN A 159 -14.00 7.54 10.93
CA ASN A 159 -13.65 6.12 10.95
C ASN A 159 -13.82 5.46 9.59
N LEU A 160 -13.08 4.39 9.38
CA LEU A 160 -13.20 3.46 8.25
C LEU A 160 -13.57 2.08 8.81
N GLU A 161 -14.61 1.45 8.30
CA GLU A 161 -15.00 0.08 8.69
C GLU A 161 -14.61 -0.92 7.60
N PHE A 162 -14.10 -2.07 8.02
CA PHE A 162 -13.68 -3.15 7.13
C PHE A 162 -14.57 -4.37 7.37
N ALA A 163 -15.82 -4.26 6.90
CA ALA A 163 -16.87 -5.24 7.11
C ALA A 163 -16.83 -6.40 6.08
N LEU A 164 -15.64 -6.79 5.62
CA LEU A 164 -15.43 -7.94 4.74
C LEU A 164 -14.53 -8.94 5.43
N ASP A 165 -14.83 -10.23 5.33
CA ASP A 165 -13.98 -11.29 5.92
C ASP A 165 -12.51 -11.18 5.46
N ARG A 166 -12.33 -10.85 4.19
CA ARG A 166 -11.03 -10.59 3.57
C ARG A 166 -11.11 -9.28 2.79
N PRO A 167 -10.72 -8.15 3.39
CA PRO A 167 -10.69 -6.89 2.66
C PRO A 167 -9.67 -6.95 1.52
N ALA A 168 -9.95 -6.27 0.41
CA ALA A 168 -9.09 -6.31 -0.76
C ALA A 168 -7.78 -5.53 -0.56
N PRO A 169 -6.67 -5.92 -1.20
CA PRO A 169 -5.40 -5.21 -1.15
C PRO A 169 -5.37 -3.92 -1.99
N ILE A 170 -4.34 -3.12 -1.71
CA ILE A 170 -3.86 -2.04 -2.56
C ILE A 170 -2.48 -2.42 -3.10
N PHE A 171 -2.32 -2.37 -4.43
CA PHE A 171 -1.04 -2.55 -5.10
C PHE A 171 -0.57 -1.22 -5.69
N ASN A 172 0.69 -0.87 -5.45
CA ASN A 172 1.33 0.29 -6.05
C ASN A 172 2.64 -0.08 -6.75
N GLN A 173 2.64 0.05 -8.07
CA GLN A 173 3.83 -0.02 -8.92
C GLN A 173 4.21 1.36 -9.49
N GLY A 174 3.38 2.38 -9.26
CA GLY A 174 3.58 3.74 -9.75
C GLY A 174 4.36 4.65 -8.79
N GLU A 175 4.52 5.90 -9.21
CA GLU A 175 5.15 6.97 -8.41
C GLU A 175 4.05 7.88 -7.85
N LEU A 176 3.61 7.61 -6.62
CA LEU A 176 2.54 8.35 -5.97
C LEU A 176 3.13 9.52 -5.19
N VAL A 177 2.89 10.74 -5.70
CA VAL A 177 3.45 11.97 -5.13
C VAL A 177 2.32 12.94 -4.79
N VAL A 178 2.36 13.48 -3.56
CA VAL A 178 1.50 14.61 -3.15
C VAL A 178 2.33 15.88 -2.96
N ASN A 179 1.67 17.04 -2.96
CA ASN A 179 2.36 18.32 -2.76
C ASN A 179 3.03 18.37 -1.37
N PRO A 180 4.08 19.20 -1.19
CA PRO A 180 4.73 19.32 0.09
C PRO A 180 3.77 19.69 1.24
N GLY A 181 3.93 19.05 2.39
CA GLY A 181 3.07 19.25 3.56
C GLY A 181 1.70 18.59 3.47
N LYS A 182 1.42 17.80 2.42
CA LYS A 182 0.19 17.00 2.28
C LYS A 182 0.46 15.53 2.63
N ASN A 183 -0.60 14.81 2.95
CA ASN A 183 -0.49 13.40 3.36
C ASN A 183 -0.81 12.45 2.21
N LEU A 184 -0.18 11.29 2.22
CA LEU A 184 -0.48 10.15 1.37
C LEU A 184 -0.86 8.98 2.28
N VAL A 185 -2.11 8.55 2.19
CA VAL A 185 -2.67 7.52 3.06
C VAL A 185 -3.18 6.35 2.24
N LEU A 186 -2.70 5.14 2.52
CA LEU A 186 -3.19 3.90 1.92
C LEU A 186 -3.72 2.98 3.02
N VAL A 187 -5.01 2.63 2.95
CA VAL A 187 -5.65 1.70 3.89
C VAL A 187 -6.39 0.62 3.12
N GLY A 188 -5.86 -0.60 3.15
CA GLY A 188 -6.47 -1.73 2.48
C GLY A 188 -6.25 -3.05 3.20
N GLY A 189 -6.91 -4.13 2.80
CA GLY A 189 -6.76 -5.43 3.46
C GLY A 189 -5.33 -5.97 3.44
N ALA A 190 -4.53 -5.54 2.48
CA ALA A 190 -3.07 -5.57 2.52
C ALA A 190 -2.56 -4.39 1.68
N VAL A 191 -1.30 -3.97 1.87
CA VAL A 191 -0.72 -2.89 1.06
C VAL A 191 0.65 -3.29 0.54
N PHE A 192 0.81 -3.27 -0.78
CA PHE A 192 2.03 -3.63 -1.46
C PHE A 192 2.50 -2.48 -2.33
N SER A 193 3.69 -1.93 -2.05
CA SER A 193 4.27 -0.85 -2.84
C SER A 193 5.67 -1.23 -3.30
N ASP A 194 5.77 -1.71 -4.54
CA ASP A 194 7.05 -1.84 -5.27
C ASP A 194 7.43 -0.53 -5.98
N GLY A 195 6.43 0.32 -6.26
CA GLY A 195 6.61 1.73 -6.63
C GLY A 195 6.93 2.63 -5.43
N ALA A 196 6.93 3.95 -5.63
CA ALA A 196 7.27 4.92 -4.59
C ALA A 196 6.06 5.64 -4.00
N LEU A 197 6.14 5.91 -2.69
CA LEU A 197 5.22 6.77 -1.96
C LEU A 197 5.97 8.03 -1.48
N ARG A 198 5.60 9.21 -1.99
CA ARG A 198 6.31 10.47 -1.70
C ARG A 198 5.36 11.53 -1.15
N ALA A 199 5.61 11.95 0.08
CA ALA A 199 4.92 13.06 0.75
C ALA A 199 5.95 14.02 1.39
N PRO A 200 6.64 14.86 0.59
CA PRO A 200 7.69 15.74 1.10
C PRO A 200 7.16 16.65 2.22
N ASN A 201 7.80 16.69 3.38
CA ASN A 201 7.34 17.45 4.56
C ASN A 201 5.91 17.13 5.05
N GLY A 202 5.26 16.09 4.52
CA GLY A 202 3.95 15.59 4.93
C GLY A 202 4.06 14.17 5.47
N ASN A 203 2.95 13.46 5.62
CA ASN A 203 2.97 12.11 6.19
C ASN A 203 2.64 11.05 5.14
N VAL A 204 3.39 9.95 5.13
CA VAL A 204 2.97 8.69 4.52
C VAL A 204 2.41 7.81 5.62
N VAL A 205 1.16 7.37 5.47
CA VAL A 205 0.51 6.47 6.40
C VAL A 205 -0.02 5.25 5.66
N VAL A 206 0.40 4.07 6.10
CA VAL A 206 -0.02 2.79 5.52
C VAL A 206 -0.66 1.94 6.62
N SER A 207 -1.84 1.40 6.36
CA SER A 207 -2.51 0.50 7.32
C SER A 207 -3.16 -0.68 6.61
N ALA A 208 -2.97 -1.88 7.17
CA ALA A 208 -3.50 -3.13 6.63
C ALA A 208 -4.55 -3.80 7.53
N PRO A 209 -5.72 -3.18 7.78
CA PRO A 209 -6.73 -3.77 8.66
C PRO A 209 -7.25 -5.11 8.14
N ILE A 210 -7.37 -6.09 9.02
CA ILE A 210 -8.08 -7.35 8.75
C ILE A 210 -9.60 -7.14 8.79
N GLY A 211 -10.36 -8.13 8.31
CA GLY A 211 -11.81 -8.15 8.42
C GLY A 211 -12.30 -7.96 9.86
N GLY A 212 -13.37 -7.20 10.02
CA GLY A 212 -13.97 -6.90 11.32
C GLY A 212 -13.31 -5.73 12.06
N SER A 213 -12.36 -5.05 11.42
CA SER A 213 -11.63 -3.93 12.00
C SER A 213 -12.30 -2.59 11.74
N ARG A 214 -12.00 -1.63 12.62
CA ARG A 214 -12.26 -0.20 12.43
C ARG A 214 -10.94 0.56 12.47
N VAL A 215 -10.72 1.46 11.53
CA VAL A 215 -9.58 2.38 11.53
C VAL A 215 -10.06 3.78 11.89
N GLU A 216 -9.51 4.36 12.94
CA GLU A 216 -9.81 5.72 13.40
C GLU A 216 -8.90 6.70 12.66
N VAL A 217 -9.50 7.68 11.98
CA VAL A 217 -8.81 8.59 11.02
C VAL A 217 -8.07 9.74 11.71
N ARG A 218 -8.39 10.00 12.97
CA ARG A 218 -7.77 11.02 13.82
C ARG A 218 -7.62 10.51 15.24
N SER A 219 -6.77 9.49 15.39
CA SER A 219 -6.44 8.94 16.70
C SER A 219 -5.71 9.98 17.56
N ARG A 220 -6.10 10.07 18.83
CA ARG A 220 -5.35 10.85 19.84
C ARG A 220 -4.11 10.12 20.36
N GLU A 221 -4.00 8.82 20.05
CA GLU A 221 -2.95 7.94 20.57
C GLU A 221 -1.72 7.88 19.67
N THR A 222 -1.84 8.31 18.40
CA THR A 222 -0.74 8.31 17.44
C THR A 222 -0.44 9.73 16.97
N SER A 223 0.85 10.04 16.81
CA SER A 223 1.30 11.35 16.34
C SER A 223 0.97 11.62 14.88
N LEU A 224 0.67 10.56 14.11
CA LEU A 224 0.45 10.59 12.66
C LEU A 224 -0.98 10.25 12.23
N GLY A 225 -1.84 9.91 13.19
CA GLY A 225 -3.29 10.11 13.08
C GLY A 225 -4.14 8.86 12.82
N LEU A 226 -3.57 7.68 12.56
CA LEU A 226 -4.35 6.44 12.43
C LEU A 226 -4.15 5.48 13.60
N THR A 227 -5.24 4.83 14.02
CA THR A 227 -5.22 3.65 14.90
C THR A 227 -6.16 2.59 14.33
N THR A 228 -5.68 1.36 14.21
CA THR A 228 -6.50 0.21 13.80
C THR A 228 -6.97 -0.54 15.04
N ILE A 229 -8.28 -0.76 15.16
CA ILE A 229 -8.89 -1.53 16.23
C ILE A 229 -9.54 -2.77 15.62
N THR A 230 -9.08 -3.96 16.01
CA THR A 230 -9.53 -5.25 15.47
C THR A 230 -10.70 -5.81 16.28
N GLY A 231 -11.55 -6.63 15.63
CA GLY A 231 -12.65 -7.34 16.31
C GLY A 231 -13.77 -6.45 16.87
N VAL A 232 -13.97 -5.26 16.31
CA VAL A 232 -14.97 -4.29 16.78
C VAL A 232 -16.30 -4.45 16.04
N LEU A 233 -16.29 -5.03 14.84
CA LEU A 233 -17.50 -5.26 14.06
C LEU A 233 -18.07 -6.65 14.36
N GLU A 234 -19.36 -6.68 14.64
CA GLU A 234 -20.12 -7.92 14.88
C GLU A 234 -20.06 -8.85 13.66
N PRO A 235 -19.94 -10.18 13.83
CA PRO A 235 -19.93 -11.14 12.73
C PRO A 235 -21.13 -11.03 11.79
N SER A 236 -22.31 -10.63 12.30
CA SER A 236 -23.51 -10.44 11.47
C SER A 236 -23.44 -9.25 10.52
N LYS A 237 -22.46 -8.35 10.71
CA LYS A 237 -22.19 -7.22 9.82
C LYS A 237 -21.09 -7.53 8.81
N MET A 238 -20.46 -8.70 8.90
CA MET A 238 -19.41 -9.12 7.99
C MET A 238 -20.03 -9.65 6.70
N GLY A 239 -19.56 -9.13 5.58
CA GLY A 239 -19.84 -9.62 4.25
C GLY A 239 -18.72 -10.50 3.73
N VAL A 240 -19.08 -11.33 2.75
CA VAL A 240 -18.11 -12.02 1.89
C VAL A 240 -18.11 -11.31 0.55
N LEU A 241 -16.93 -11.12 -0.04
CA LEU A 241 -16.85 -10.74 -1.43
C LEU A 241 -17.33 -11.95 -2.26
N GLU A 242 -18.61 -11.98 -2.63
CA GLU A 242 -19.11 -12.97 -3.59
C GLU A 242 -18.35 -12.76 -4.90
N THR A 243 -17.47 -13.71 -5.25
CA THR A 243 -16.73 -13.71 -6.50
C THR A 243 -17.45 -14.65 -7.46
N GLU A 244 -17.98 -14.14 -8.58
CA GLU A 244 -18.22 -15.01 -9.74
C GLU A 244 -16.90 -15.54 -10.35
N ASN A 245 -15.73 -15.09 -9.88
CA ASN A 245 -14.44 -15.60 -10.29
C ASN A 245 -13.33 -15.23 -9.26
N PRO A 246 -12.58 -16.17 -8.67
CA PRO A 246 -11.51 -15.86 -7.69
C PRO A 246 -10.33 -15.02 -8.23
N ASP A 247 -10.31 -14.71 -9.54
CA ASP A 247 -9.25 -13.98 -10.25
C ASP A 247 -9.31 -12.43 -10.16
N VAL A 248 -10.16 -11.85 -9.31
CA VAL A 248 -10.50 -10.40 -9.34
C VAL A 248 -9.28 -9.47 -9.20
N LEU A 249 -8.18 -9.95 -8.61
CA LEU A 249 -6.92 -9.21 -8.45
C LEU A 249 -5.73 -9.96 -9.01
N ARG A 250 -5.89 -10.71 -10.12
CA ARG A 250 -4.75 -10.84 -11.04
C ARG A 250 -4.50 -9.42 -11.54
N PRO A 251 -3.40 -8.74 -11.16
CA PRO A 251 -3.02 -7.57 -11.91
C PRO A 251 -2.96 -8.01 -13.38
N ALA A 252 -3.26 -7.13 -14.32
CA ALA A 252 -2.81 -7.33 -15.70
C ALA A 252 -1.28 -7.32 -15.67
N LEU A 253 -0.71 -8.45 -15.24
CA LEU A 253 0.71 -8.72 -15.17
C LEU A 253 1.16 -8.96 -16.61
N PRO A 254 2.28 -8.39 -17.04
CA PRO A 254 2.83 -8.70 -18.36
C PRO A 254 2.95 -10.22 -18.51
N GLU A 255 2.52 -10.76 -19.66
CA GLU A 255 2.50 -12.21 -19.96
C GLU A 255 3.91 -12.86 -19.95
N SER A 256 4.96 -12.09 -19.73
CA SER A 256 6.31 -12.59 -19.50
C SER A 256 7.17 -11.55 -18.76
N ALA A 257 7.92 -12.01 -17.77
CA ALA A 257 9.12 -11.36 -17.27
C ALA A 257 10.29 -12.34 -17.52
N PRO A 258 11.43 -11.90 -18.08
CA PRO A 258 12.50 -12.78 -18.56
C PRO A 258 13.41 -13.33 -17.44
N GLU A 259 12.86 -13.89 -16.36
CA GLU A 259 13.61 -13.96 -15.09
C GLU A 259 14.37 -15.29 -14.80
N ALA A 260 15.26 -15.72 -15.70
CA ALA A 260 16.35 -16.61 -15.27
C ALA A 260 17.60 -16.41 -16.14
N LYS A 261 18.66 -15.83 -15.56
CA LYS A 261 19.96 -15.74 -16.25
C LYS A 261 20.89 -16.93 -15.97
N THR A 262 20.80 -17.60 -14.81
CA THR A 262 21.70 -18.73 -14.51
C THR A 262 21.11 -19.74 -13.52
N ILE A 263 21.24 -21.02 -13.87
CA ILE A 263 21.03 -22.16 -12.99
C ILE A 263 22.35 -22.44 -12.28
N VAL A 264 22.43 -22.27 -10.96
CA VAL A 264 23.61 -22.66 -10.17
C VAL A 264 23.36 -24.02 -9.54
N ALA A 265 24.06 -25.03 -10.04
CA ALA A 265 24.17 -26.33 -9.38
C ALA A 265 25.23 -26.23 -8.26
N ARG A 266 24.80 -26.39 -7.02
CA ARG A 266 25.71 -26.45 -5.86
C ARG A 266 26.36 -27.84 -5.78
N SER A 267 27.56 -27.91 -5.21
CA SER A 267 28.33 -29.16 -5.05
C SER A 267 27.67 -30.17 -4.09
N ASP A 268 26.61 -29.78 -3.39
CA ASP A 268 25.76 -30.61 -2.54
C ASP A 268 24.55 -31.21 -3.30
N GLY A 269 24.46 -31.00 -4.61
CA GLY A 269 23.38 -31.50 -5.45
C GLY A 269 22.10 -30.65 -5.41
N LYS A 270 22.10 -29.50 -4.75
CA LYS A 270 20.94 -28.60 -4.68
C LYS A 270 20.91 -27.61 -5.85
N ILE A 271 19.75 -27.51 -6.50
CA ILE A 271 19.48 -26.53 -7.55
C ILE A 271 18.92 -25.28 -6.87
N THR A 272 19.54 -24.12 -7.11
CA THR A 272 19.02 -22.83 -6.63
C THR A 272 18.61 -21.99 -7.83
N LEU A 273 17.35 -21.54 -7.84
CA LEU A 273 16.89 -20.52 -8.78
C LEU A 273 17.45 -19.18 -8.33
N VAL A 274 18.20 -18.50 -9.20
CA VAL A 274 18.65 -17.12 -8.99
C VAL A 274 17.66 -16.24 -9.77
N PRO A 275 16.73 -15.54 -9.09
CA PRO A 275 15.82 -14.64 -9.78
C PRO A 275 16.56 -13.41 -10.31
N GLU A 276 16.09 -12.85 -11.42
CA GLU A 276 16.66 -11.65 -12.06
C GLU A 276 16.42 -10.38 -11.22
N ASN A 277 15.39 -10.40 -10.36
CA ASN A 277 15.07 -9.31 -9.44
C ASN A 277 14.75 -9.89 -8.05
N LEU A 278 15.54 -9.53 -7.05
CA LEU A 278 15.12 -9.61 -5.64
C LEU A 278 14.36 -8.32 -5.30
N GLY A 279 13.10 -8.28 -5.72
CA GLY A 279 12.12 -7.21 -5.45
C GLY A 279 10.73 -7.80 -5.16
N LEU A 280 9.75 -6.95 -4.84
CA LEU A 280 8.36 -7.37 -4.68
C LEU A 280 7.70 -7.50 -6.07
N VAL A 281 7.87 -8.63 -6.76
CA VAL A 281 7.24 -8.90 -8.09
C VAL A 281 6.94 -10.41 -8.16
N ASP A 282 5.86 -10.95 -8.73
CA ASP A 282 4.52 -10.46 -9.12
C ASP A 282 3.67 -11.74 -9.40
N GLN A 283 3.24 -12.48 -8.38
CA GLN A 283 2.24 -13.53 -8.62
C GLN A 283 1.25 -13.60 -7.46
N VAL A 284 0.06 -13.03 -7.68
CA VAL A 284 -1.09 -13.30 -6.82
C VAL A 284 -1.60 -14.70 -7.17
N LEU A 285 -1.47 -15.64 -6.24
CA LEU A 285 -1.97 -17.01 -6.36
C LEU A 285 -3.51 -17.02 -6.25
N PRO A 286 -4.18 -18.08 -6.74
CA PRO A 286 -5.65 -18.18 -6.74
C PRO A 286 -6.34 -18.09 -5.37
N ASP A 287 -5.58 -18.15 -4.27
CA ASP A 287 -6.08 -18.01 -2.89
C ASP A 287 -5.85 -16.62 -2.28
N GLY A 288 -5.32 -15.66 -3.06
CA GLY A 288 -5.05 -14.28 -2.65
C GLY A 288 -3.64 -14.05 -2.08
N ARG A 289 -2.76 -15.06 -2.13
CA ARG A 289 -1.35 -14.95 -1.69
C ARG A 289 -0.50 -14.23 -2.72
N VAL A 290 0.37 -13.31 -2.32
CA VAL A 290 1.42 -12.77 -3.23
C VAL A 290 2.69 -13.59 -3.07
N SER A 291 3.15 -14.24 -4.14
CA SER A 291 4.45 -14.92 -4.21
C SER A 291 5.53 -13.92 -4.57
N THR A 292 6.55 -13.82 -3.73
CA THR A 292 7.78 -13.07 -4.03
C THR A 292 8.89 -14.03 -4.44
N THR A 293 9.84 -13.57 -5.25
CA THR A 293 11.05 -14.31 -5.68
C THR A 293 11.97 -14.76 -4.53
N GLY A 294 11.63 -14.45 -3.27
CA GLY A 294 12.31 -14.90 -2.05
C GLY A 294 11.54 -15.92 -1.20
N GLY A 295 10.38 -16.41 -1.66
CA GLY A 295 9.56 -17.37 -0.90
C GLY A 295 8.69 -16.74 0.21
N PHE A 296 8.48 -15.42 0.18
CA PHE A 296 7.52 -14.77 1.06
C PHE A 296 6.12 -14.87 0.44
N THR A 297 5.16 -15.27 1.27
CA THR A 297 3.74 -15.16 0.96
C THR A 297 3.22 -13.95 1.70
N LEU A 298 2.61 -13.01 0.97
CA LEU A 298 1.87 -11.92 1.60
C LEU A 298 0.39 -12.27 1.69
N LEU A 299 -0.21 -12.00 2.83
CA LEU A 299 -1.58 -12.31 3.22
C LEU A 299 -2.37 -11.02 3.54
N PRO A 300 -3.71 -11.09 3.60
CA PRO A 300 -4.49 -10.04 4.25
C PRO A 300 -3.96 -9.76 5.65
N GLY A 301 -3.74 -8.49 5.97
CA GLY A 301 -3.12 -8.02 7.20
C GLY A 301 -1.64 -7.63 7.04
N ASP A 302 -1.02 -7.93 5.90
CA ASP A 302 0.39 -7.64 5.66
C ASP A 302 0.60 -6.29 4.95
N VAL A 303 1.78 -5.72 5.16
CA VAL A 303 2.29 -4.55 4.43
C VAL A 303 3.66 -4.87 3.86
N ALA A 304 3.88 -4.61 2.58
CA ALA A 304 5.20 -4.65 1.97
C ALA A 304 5.53 -3.33 1.26
N LEU A 305 6.69 -2.76 1.59
CA LEU A 305 7.08 -1.43 1.15
C LEU A 305 8.54 -1.41 0.70
N LYS A 306 8.78 -0.74 -0.41
CA LYS A 306 10.13 -0.58 -0.98
C LYS A 306 10.60 0.86 -0.90
N THR A 307 9.98 1.79 -1.62
CA THR A 307 10.49 3.16 -1.76
C THR A 307 9.57 4.17 -1.09
N ILE A 308 10.08 4.91 -0.10
CA ILE A 308 9.31 5.94 0.62
C ILE A 308 10.17 7.18 0.89
N GLU A 309 9.60 8.35 0.61
CA GLU A 309 10.12 9.64 1.07
C GLU A 309 9.00 10.45 1.73
N ALA A 310 9.16 10.74 3.02
CA ALA A 310 8.12 11.41 3.79
C ALA A 310 8.67 12.49 4.73
N GLY A 311 7.80 13.37 5.20
CA GLY A 311 8.02 14.07 6.46
C GLY A 311 8.02 13.09 7.63
N ASN A 312 6.95 12.29 7.78
CA ASN A 312 6.93 11.17 8.71
C ASN A 312 6.30 9.92 8.08
N LEU A 313 6.66 8.75 8.59
CA LEU A 313 6.10 7.47 8.15
C LEU A 313 5.43 6.75 9.33
N GLN A 314 4.18 6.35 9.16
CA GLN A 314 3.49 5.39 10.02
C GLN A 314 3.06 4.17 9.22
N VAL A 315 3.35 2.97 9.71
CA VAL A 315 2.88 1.71 9.15
C VAL A 315 2.23 0.88 10.24
N GLU A 316 0.98 0.46 10.02
CA GLU A 316 0.20 -0.41 10.90
C GLU A 316 -0.18 -1.70 10.17
N ALA A 317 0.37 -2.83 10.59
CA ALA A 317 0.03 -4.15 10.05
C ALA A 317 -0.31 -5.10 11.21
N PRO A 318 -1.52 -5.67 11.28
CA PRO A 318 -1.85 -6.67 12.29
C PRO A 318 -1.07 -7.98 12.11
N SER A 319 -0.51 -8.22 10.93
CA SER A 319 0.35 -9.36 10.62
C SER A 319 1.78 -8.87 10.37
N ASP A 320 2.33 -9.02 9.17
CA ASP A 320 3.74 -8.77 8.89
C ASP A 320 3.98 -7.43 8.20
N ILE A 321 5.12 -6.81 8.50
CA ILE A 321 5.71 -5.73 7.69
C ILE A 321 6.95 -6.29 7.00
N VAL A 322 6.94 -6.29 5.67
CA VAL A 322 7.98 -6.88 4.84
C VAL A 322 8.71 -5.79 4.04
N LEU A 323 9.98 -5.57 4.37
CA LEU A 323 10.84 -4.58 3.73
C LEU A 323 11.98 -5.30 3.00
N LEU A 324 11.79 -5.56 1.70
CA LEU A 324 12.78 -6.18 0.84
C LEU A 324 13.45 -5.12 -0.03
N VAL A 325 14.76 -4.96 0.14
CA VAL A 325 15.55 -3.91 -0.51
C VAL A 325 14.94 -2.51 -0.33
N PRO A 326 14.52 -2.12 0.89
CA PRO A 326 13.84 -0.84 1.09
C PRO A 326 14.78 0.35 0.85
N GLN A 327 14.23 1.41 0.29
CA GLN A 327 14.81 2.75 0.26
C GLN A 327 13.81 3.70 0.93
N ILE A 328 13.80 3.69 2.27
CA ILE A 328 12.84 4.43 3.08
C ILE A 328 13.55 5.56 3.83
N SER A 329 13.04 6.77 3.68
CA SER A 329 13.52 7.93 4.42
C SER A 329 12.39 8.85 4.90
N ALA A 330 12.57 9.41 6.10
CA ALA A 330 11.68 10.41 6.67
C ALA A 330 12.48 11.57 7.28
N THR A 331 12.08 12.82 7.00
CA THR A 331 12.70 14.01 7.60
C THR A 331 12.34 14.23 9.06
N GLY A 332 11.34 13.51 9.55
CA GLY A 332 10.91 13.38 10.93
C GLY A 332 11.05 11.94 11.42
N GLY A 333 9.99 11.41 12.02
CA GLY A 333 9.98 10.08 12.63
C GLY A 333 9.46 8.96 11.71
N ILE A 334 9.85 7.73 12.03
CA ILE A 334 9.29 6.52 11.43
C ILE A 334 8.77 5.62 12.54
N SER A 335 7.54 5.14 12.39
CA SER A 335 6.91 4.13 13.25
C SER A 335 6.43 2.95 12.42
N LEU A 336 6.98 1.77 12.68
CA LEU A 336 6.55 0.51 12.06
C LEU A 336 5.96 -0.40 13.14
N ASN A 337 4.68 -0.72 13.02
CA ASN A 337 3.94 -1.53 13.98
C ASN A 337 3.39 -2.78 13.29
N ALA A 338 4.05 -3.91 13.50
CA ALA A 338 3.64 -5.24 13.06
C ALA A 338 3.11 -6.07 14.25
N GLY A 339 1.92 -6.66 14.10
CA GLY A 339 1.36 -7.61 15.06
C GLY A 339 2.07 -8.96 15.06
N SER A 340 2.80 -9.27 13.99
CA SER A 340 3.70 -10.42 13.87
C SER A 340 5.14 -9.95 13.64
N THR A 341 5.65 -9.98 12.42
CA THR A 341 7.08 -9.83 12.15
C THR A 341 7.38 -8.57 11.35
N ILE A 342 8.42 -7.83 11.75
CA ILE A 342 9.07 -6.87 10.84
C ILE A 342 10.27 -7.56 10.20
N THR A 343 10.24 -7.71 8.88
CA THR A 343 11.34 -8.25 8.08
C THR A 343 12.07 -7.12 7.36
N PHE A 344 13.40 -7.09 7.45
CA PHE A 344 14.26 -6.18 6.69
C PHE A 344 15.37 -6.96 6.01
N ARG A 345 15.52 -6.81 4.69
CA ARG A 345 16.49 -7.54 3.88
C ARG A 345 17.17 -6.64 2.86
N ASP A 346 18.49 -6.74 2.77
CA ASP A 346 19.21 -6.41 1.53
C ASP A 346 19.32 -7.62 0.62
N SER A 347 19.89 -7.42 -0.57
CA SER A 347 20.14 -8.49 -1.53
C SER A 347 21.63 -8.58 -1.83
N LEU A 348 22.01 -9.47 -2.76
CA LEU A 348 23.37 -9.51 -3.30
C LEU A 348 23.66 -8.38 -4.30
N GLU A 349 22.62 -7.70 -4.78
CA GLU A 349 22.71 -6.70 -5.85
C GLU A 349 22.39 -5.28 -5.39
N PHE A 350 21.58 -5.15 -4.34
CA PHE A 350 21.07 -3.86 -3.88
C PHE A 350 21.14 -3.73 -2.36
N ALA A 351 21.65 -2.59 -1.90
CA ALA A 351 21.69 -2.20 -0.50
C ALA A 351 20.28 -1.83 0.02
N SER A 352 20.11 -1.83 1.34
CA SER A 352 18.84 -1.47 2.01
C SER A 352 18.99 -0.33 2.99
N ASN A 353 18.05 0.60 2.98
CA ASN A 353 18.11 1.80 3.79
C ASN A 353 16.78 2.11 4.48
N LEU A 354 16.86 2.37 5.77
CA LEU A 354 15.76 2.87 6.60
C LEU A 354 16.29 4.04 7.42
N ARG A 355 15.83 5.26 7.11
CA ARG A 355 16.41 6.49 7.68
C ARG A 355 15.35 7.41 8.26
N ALA A 356 15.36 7.62 9.57
CA ALA A 356 14.58 8.65 10.25
C ALA A 356 15.52 9.75 10.76
N ASN A 357 15.23 11.03 10.48
CA ASN A 357 15.99 12.13 11.06
C ASN A 357 15.62 12.40 12.54
N SER A 358 14.46 11.91 12.98
CA SER A 358 14.03 11.91 14.39
C SER A 358 14.07 10.47 14.94
N ASN A 359 13.05 10.07 15.70
CA ASN A 359 12.95 8.74 16.28
C ASN A 359 12.57 7.68 15.22
N LEU A 360 13.14 6.49 15.37
CA LEU A 360 12.75 5.28 14.65
C LEU A 360 12.19 4.28 15.66
N VAL A 361 10.90 3.98 15.56
CA VAL A 361 10.18 3.04 16.42
C VAL A 361 9.80 1.82 15.62
N LEU A 362 10.21 0.66 16.10
CA LEU A 362 10.07 -0.64 15.45
C LEU A 362 9.41 -1.60 16.40
N ARG A 363 8.13 -1.89 16.18
CA ARG A 363 7.36 -2.83 16.97
C ARG A 363 6.99 -4.06 16.15
N GLY A 364 7.54 -5.21 16.52
CA GLY A 364 7.14 -6.51 15.98
C GLY A 364 6.71 -7.40 17.14
N ASP A 365 5.40 -7.49 17.39
CA ASP A 365 4.86 -8.22 18.54
C ASP A 365 5.26 -9.72 18.50
N GLY A 366 5.38 -10.29 17.29
CA GLY A 366 5.88 -11.63 17.04
C GLY A 366 7.40 -11.69 16.96
N ARG A 367 8.04 -10.90 16.09
CA ARG A 367 9.51 -10.91 15.91
C ARG A 367 10.00 -9.66 15.20
N ILE A 368 11.25 -9.29 15.42
CA ILE A 368 11.97 -8.37 14.53
C ILE A 368 13.10 -9.15 13.88
N ASP A 369 13.13 -9.18 12.55
CA ASP A 369 14.04 -10.00 11.76
C ASP A 369 14.73 -9.16 10.69
N PHE A 370 15.89 -8.59 11.02
CA PHE A 370 16.69 -7.78 10.11
C PHE A 370 17.96 -8.54 9.73
N LEU A 371 18.20 -8.63 8.43
CA LEU A 371 19.40 -9.20 7.84
C LEU A 371 19.76 -8.37 6.60
N ALA A 372 20.68 -7.43 6.78
CA ALA A 372 21.17 -6.56 5.73
C ALA A 372 22.67 -6.31 5.89
N VAL A 373 23.45 -7.33 5.54
CA VAL A 373 24.91 -7.37 5.72
C VAL A 373 25.66 -7.58 4.40
N ASN A 374 24.95 -7.65 3.27
CA ASN A 374 25.56 -7.85 1.97
C ASN A 374 26.29 -6.59 1.48
N PHE A 375 25.81 -5.40 1.90
CA PHE A 375 26.41 -4.12 1.54
C PHE A 375 26.81 -3.29 2.76
N PRO A 376 28.00 -2.65 2.76
CA PRO A 376 28.37 -1.69 3.82
C PRO A 376 27.48 -0.42 3.81
N GLU A 377 26.86 -0.10 2.68
CA GLU A 377 25.93 1.02 2.54
C GLU A 377 24.52 0.69 3.09
N SER A 378 24.20 -0.59 3.33
CA SER A 378 22.94 -0.98 3.94
C SER A 378 22.88 -0.42 5.36
N THR A 379 22.02 0.58 5.60
CA THR A 379 21.99 1.31 6.87
C THR A 379 20.60 1.49 7.44
N ILE A 380 20.50 1.27 8.75
CA ILE A 380 19.34 1.67 9.55
C ILE A 380 19.79 2.86 10.40
N ARG A 381 19.18 4.03 10.17
CA ARG A 381 19.57 5.29 10.79
C ARG A 381 18.43 5.93 11.55
N ALA A 382 18.71 6.35 12.77
CA ALA A 382 17.83 7.17 13.59
C ALA A 382 18.61 8.41 14.07
N GLY A 383 18.20 9.61 13.65
CA GLY A 383 18.80 10.85 14.15
C GLY A 383 18.50 11.10 15.62
N GLY A 384 17.34 10.63 16.09
CA GLY A 384 16.94 10.58 17.49
C GLY A 384 17.12 9.18 18.10
N ASN A 385 16.12 8.74 18.85
CA ASN A 385 16.13 7.42 19.49
C ASN A 385 15.76 6.32 18.49
N LEU A 386 16.40 5.16 18.65
CA LEU A 386 15.99 3.91 18.03
C LEU A 386 15.31 3.06 19.10
N VAL A 387 14.06 2.69 18.88
CA VAL A 387 13.26 1.90 19.83
C VAL A 387 12.83 0.61 19.16
N PHE A 388 13.21 -0.52 19.75
CA PHE A 388 12.69 -1.84 19.40
C PHE A 388 11.69 -2.29 20.45
N ILE A 389 10.54 -2.79 20.02
CA ILE A 389 9.50 -3.33 20.87
C ILE A 389 9.11 -4.71 20.32
N SER A 390 9.31 -5.78 21.10
CA SER A 390 8.90 -7.12 20.68
C SER A 390 8.54 -7.98 21.89
N ARG A 391 7.56 -8.89 21.74
CA ARG A 391 7.28 -9.87 22.80
C ARG A 391 8.12 -11.14 22.66
N ARG A 392 8.90 -11.28 21.58
CA ARG A 392 9.80 -12.41 21.34
C ARG A 392 11.16 -11.91 20.80
N ASP A 393 11.77 -12.70 19.93
CA ASP A 393 13.12 -12.49 19.46
C ASP A 393 13.29 -11.23 18.60
N ILE A 394 14.44 -10.58 18.78
CA ILE A 394 14.93 -9.50 17.92
C ILE A 394 16.24 -9.99 17.31
N TRP A 395 16.24 -10.28 16.01
CA TRP A 395 17.43 -10.58 15.22
C TRP A 395 17.73 -9.37 14.36
N ALA A 396 18.90 -8.77 14.54
CA ALA A 396 19.22 -7.45 14.03
C ALA A 396 20.62 -7.40 13.39
N ASP A 397 20.83 -8.23 12.38
CA ASP A 397 22.08 -8.28 11.63
C ASP A 397 22.07 -7.18 10.56
N SER A 398 22.43 -5.96 10.95
CA SER A 398 22.49 -4.78 10.08
C SER A 398 23.43 -3.72 10.64
N LEU A 399 23.82 -2.74 9.81
CA LEU A 399 24.56 -1.57 10.28
C LEU A 399 23.60 -0.50 10.81
N PHE A 400 23.77 -0.13 12.09
CA PHE A 400 22.95 0.89 12.74
C PHE A 400 23.76 2.16 13.02
N ALA A 401 23.16 3.32 12.75
CA ALA A 401 23.68 4.62 13.18
C ALA A 401 22.58 5.38 13.95
N VAL A 402 22.83 5.66 15.22
CA VAL A 402 21.83 6.22 16.13
C VAL A 402 22.38 7.46 16.82
N GLY A 403 21.74 8.61 16.62
CA GLY A 403 22.16 9.87 17.25
C GLY A 403 21.71 9.99 18.72
N GLY A 404 20.63 9.32 19.10
CA GLY A 404 20.07 9.29 20.45
C GLY A 404 20.35 7.99 21.20
N ARG A 405 19.35 7.53 21.96
CA ARG A 405 19.42 6.26 22.71
C ARG A 405 18.89 5.11 21.86
N VAL A 406 19.45 3.93 22.09
CA VAL A 406 18.86 2.66 21.69
C VAL A 406 18.06 2.12 22.87
N VAL A 407 16.76 1.88 22.67
CA VAL A 407 15.85 1.31 23.66
C VAL A 407 15.35 -0.02 23.11
N VAL A 408 15.39 -1.05 23.94
CA VAL A 408 14.86 -2.37 23.61
C VAL A 408 13.85 -2.73 24.69
N GLU A 409 12.59 -2.81 24.32
CA GLU A 409 11.49 -3.26 25.15
C GLU A 409 11.11 -4.67 24.70
N SER A 410 11.66 -5.65 25.40
CA SER A 410 11.26 -7.04 25.26
C SER A 410 10.50 -7.49 26.50
N SER A 411 9.38 -8.19 26.33
CA SER A 411 8.88 -9.01 27.45
C SER A 411 9.94 -10.08 27.72
N PRO A 412 10.40 -10.27 28.97
CA PRO A 412 11.19 -11.44 29.27
C PRO A 412 10.32 -12.66 28.96
N SER A 413 10.71 -13.45 27.96
CA SER A 413 10.35 -14.87 27.96
C SER A 413 10.73 -15.41 29.34
N GLU A 414 9.80 -16.09 30.01
CA GLU A 414 10.00 -16.75 31.30
C GLU A 414 11.47 -17.21 31.51
N GLU A 415 12.17 -16.57 32.43
CA GLU A 415 13.49 -17.03 32.86
C GLU A 415 13.28 -18.07 33.96
N VAL A 416 13.49 -19.37 33.66
CA VAL A 416 14.06 -20.43 34.54
C VAL A 416 14.47 -21.58 33.60
N ASP A 417 15.76 -21.86 33.39
CA ASP A 417 16.41 -22.88 34.23
C ASP A 417 17.88 -22.55 34.55
N LEU A 418 18.13 -22.39 35.85
CA LEU A 418 19.44 -22.22 36.47
C LEU A 418 19.84 -23.57 37.12
N PHE A 419 20.97 -24.11 36.65
CA PHE A 419 21.81 -25.18 37.21
C PHE A 419 21.38 -26.65 37.02
N ALA A 420 22.08 -27.35 36.12
CA ALA A 420 22.79 -28.57 36.48
C ALA A 420 24.01 -28.80 35.57
N ALA A 421 25.17 -28.97 36.22
CA ALA A 421 26.49 -29.10 35.65
C ALA A 421 26.72 -30.43 34.89
N ASN A 422 27.32 -30.38 33.69
CA ASN A 422 28.61 -31.03 33.45
C ASN A 422 29.19 -30.71 32.05
N GLN A 423 30.27 -29.94 32.07
CA GLN A 423 31.50 -30.06 31.27
C GLN A 423 31.44 -30.84 29.94
N ASN A 424 31.50 -30.12 28.80
CA ASN A 424 32.66 -30.15 27.89
C ASN A 424 32.52 -29.21 26.68
N LEU A 425 33.26 -28.10 26.77
CA LEU A 425 33.99 -27.38 25.70
C LEU A 425 33.25 -26.47 24.67
N PRO A 426 33.92 -25.37 24.22
CA PRO A 426 33.35 -24.02 24.21
C PRO A 426 33.65 -23.20 22.91
N LYS A 427 33.37 -21.87 22.97
CA LYS A 427 33.85 -20.74 22.14
C LYS A 427 32.97 -20.33 20.96
N LEU A 428 32.83 -19.06 20.58
CA LEU A 428 32.94 -17.71 21.18
C LEU A 428 32.55 -16.76 20.01
N LEU A 429 31.97 -15.58 20.32
CA LEU A 429 31.90 -14.36 19.49
C LEU A 429 30.84 -14.28 18.36
N GLN A 430 29.69 -13.68 18.68
CA GLN A 430 29.22 -12.37 18.19
C GLN A 430 29.78 -11.81 16.83
N PRO A 431 29.03 -10.91 16.16
CA PRO A 431 29.12 -9.53 16.62
C PRO A 431 27.80 -9.08 17.24
N SER A 432 27.92 -8.39 18.37
CA SER A 432 26.95 -7.36 18.76
C SER A 432 26.55 -6.54 17.53
N PRO A 433 25.33 -5.96 17.47
CA PRO A 433 25.05 -4.95 16.47
C PRO A 433 26.20 -3.94 16.49
N ARG A 434 26.82 -3.71 15.33
CA ARG A 434 27.86 -2.68 15.19
C ARG A 434 27.17 -1.34 15.35
N LEU A 435 26.96 -0.93 16.60
CA LEU A 435 26.52 0.39 16.99
C LEU A 435 27.72 1.31 16.78
N VAL A 436 27.75 1.97 15.63
CA VAL A 436 28.67 3.09 15.42
C VAL A 436 27.99 4.30 16.05
N ARG A 437 28.61 4.83 17.10
CA ARG A 437 28.17 6.03 17.80
C ARG A 437 28.59 7.29 17.04
#